data_AF-X1R8N9-F1
#
_entry.id   AF-X1R8N9-F1
#
_cell.length_a   1.000
_cell.length_b   1.000
_cell.length_c   1.000
_cell.angle_alpha   90.00
_cell.angle_beta   90.00
_cell.angle_gamma   90.00
#
_symmetry.space_group_name_H-M   'P 1'
#
loop_
_entity.id
_entity.type
_entity.pdbx_description
1 polymer ?
#
loop_
_entity_poly.entity_id
_entity_poly.type
_entity_poly.pdbx_seq_one_letter_code
_entity_poly.pdbx_strand_id
1 'polypeptide(L)' 'KGTREKIRQIPGRREERWREHQAILQAIKERDSKKAGEAMLKHLRNVREVLVKI' A
#
# COMPACT_ATOMS: atom_id res chain seq x y z
N LYS A 1 7.01 5.22 -19.47
CA LYS A 1 7.58 5.23 -18.10
C LYS A 1 6.48 4.92 -17.11
N GLY A 2 6.63 3.82 -16.37
CA GLY A 2 5.54 3.19 -15.62
C GLY A 2 5.17 3.97 -14.36
N THR A 3 3.91 3.86 -13.96
CA THR A 3 3.34 4.46 -12.75
C THR A 3 4.18 4.19 -11.50
N ARG A 4 4.82 3.02 -11.44
CA ARG A 4 5.71 2.61 -10.35
C ARG A 4 6.98 3.48 -10.22
N GLU A 5 7.50 3.99 -11.32
CA GLU A 5 8.70 4.85 -11.41
C GLU A 5 8.41 6.27 -10.91
N LYS A 6 7.22 6.80 -11.23
CA LYS A 6 6.76 8.11 -10.75
C LYS A 6 6.51 8.10 -9.23
N ILE A 7 5.86 7.05 -8.71
CA ILE A 7 5.59 6.92 -7.27
C ILE A 7 6.88 6.73 -6.46
N ARG A 8 7.93 6.11 -7.03
CA ARG A 8 9.21 5.92 -6.35
C ARG A 8 9.94 7.24 -6.05
N GLN A 9 9.66 8.29 -6.81
CA GLN A 9 10.28 9.60 -6.64
C GLN A 9 9.65 10.43 -5.52
N ILE A 10 8.54 9.98 -4.92
CA ILE A 10 7.90 10.65 -3.80
C ILE A 10 8.66 10.30 -2.51
N PRO A 11 9.26 11.29 -1.81
CA PRO A 11 9.96 11.06 -0.54
C PRO A 11 9.06 10.40 0.50
N GLY A 12 9.56 9.43 1.27
CA GLY A 12 8.81 8.73 2.32
C GLY A 12 7.79 7.68 1.81
N ARG A 13 7.43 7.71 0.52
CA ARG A 13 6.41 6.80 -0.05
C ARG A 13 6.87 5.35 -0.09
N ARG A 14 8.17 5.10 -0.12
CA ARG A 14 8.75 3.75 -0.08
C ARG A 14 8.52 3.12 1.28
N GLU A 15 8.78 3.85 2.36
CA GLU A 15 8.59 3.42 3.74
C GLU A 15 7.11 3.20 4.05
N GLU A 16 6.24 4.11 3.61
CA GLU A 16 4.78 3.93 3.75
C GLU A 16 4.28 2.67 3.05
N ARG A 17 4.68 2.46 1.79
CA ARG A 17 4.31 1.26 1.03
C ARG A 17 4.80 -0.01 1.72
N TRP A 18 6.01 0.01 2.26
CA TRP A 18 6.55 -1.12 3.01
C TRP A 18 5.70 -1.44 4.24
N ARG A 19 5.32 -0.43 5.03
CA ARG A 19 4.43 -0.60 6.19
C ARG A 19 3.05 -1.13 5.80
N GLU A 20 2.47 -0.62 4.72
CA GLU A 20 1.19 -1.10 4.17
C GLU A 20 1.27 -2.60 3.80
N HIS A 21 2.35 -3.02 3.14
CA HIS A 21 2.55 -4.44 2.78
C HIS A 21 2.80 -5.33 4.01
N GLN A 22 3.54 -4.85 5.01
CA GLN A 22 3.74 -5.58 6.26
C GLN A 22 2.42 -5.80 7.01
N ALA A 23 1.53 -4.80 7.03
CA ALA A 23 0.21 -4.94 7.67
C ALA A 23 -0.66 -6.01 6.98
N ILE A 24 -0.65 -6.06 5.65
CA ILE A 24 -1.36 -7.09 4.87
C ILE A 24 -0.77 -8.48 5.17
N LEU A 25 0.56 -8.60 5.10
CA LEU A 25 1.25 -9.86 5.37
C LEU A 25 0.96 -10.37 6.79
N GLN A 26 0.97 -9.47 7.78
CA GLN A 26 0.68 -9.83 9.17
C GLN A 26 -0.77 -10.32 9.33
N ALA A 27 -1.74 -9.64 8.71
CA ALA A 27 -3.14 -10.07 8.75
C ALA A 27 -3.36 -11.45 8.09
N ILE A 28 -2.63 -11.73 7.00
CA ILE A 28 -2.64 -13.05 6.36
C ILE A 28 -2.03 -14.11 7.28
N LYS A 29 -0.90 -13.81 7.95
CA LYS A 29 -0.27 -14.72 8.91
C LYS A 29 -1.18 -15.05 10.08
N GLU A 30 -1.95 -14.08 10.55
CA GLU A 30 -2.95 -14.24 11.61
C GLU A 30 -4.21 -15.00 11.14
N ARG A 31 -4.31 -15.32 9.84
CA ARG A 31 -5.48 -15.94 9.20
C ARG A 31 -6.78 -15.14 9.40
N ASP A 32 -6.66 -13.83 9.62
CA ASP A 32 -7.78 -12.92 9.74
C ASP A 32 -8.11 -12.33 8.36
N SER A 33 -9.04 -12.98 7.66
CA SER A 33 -9.46 -12.59 6.32
C SER A 33 -10.10 -11.20 6.27
N LYS A 34 -10.81 -10.80 7.34
CA LYS A 34 -11.44 -9.47 7.42
C LYS A 34 -10.37 -8.40 7.53
N LYS A 35 -9.42 -8.56 8.46
CA LYS A 35 -8.30 -7.63 8.65
C LYS A 35 -7.41 -7.54 7.42
N ALA A 36 -7.17 -8.66 6.73
CA ALA A 36 -6.42 -8.68 5.48
C ALA A 36 -7.14 -7.89 4.38
N GLY A 37 -8.46 -8.05 4.26
CA GLY A 37 -9.30 -7.29 3.33
C GLY A 37 -9.29 -5.79 3.61
N GLU A 38 -9.44 -5.38 4.87
CA GLU A 38 -9.38 -3.98 5.29
C GLU A 38 -8.01 -3.35 5.02
N ALA A 39 -6.93 -4.07 5.34
CA ALA A 39 -5.56 -3.62 5.07
C ALA A 39 -5.29 -3.46 3.57
N MET A 40 -5.77 -4.40 2.74
CA MET A 40 -5.66 -4.33 1.29
C MET A 40 -6.44 -3.14 0.72
N LEU A 41 -7.68 -2.93 1.18
CA LEU A 41 -8.50 -1.81 0.72
C LEU A 41 -7.86 -0.46 1.05
N LYS A 42 -7.29 -0.33 2.26
CA LYS A 42 -6.53 0.85 2.67
C LYS A 42 -5.31 1.08 1.77
N HIS A 43 -4.54 0.04 1.49
CA HIS A 43 -3.39 0.11 0.57
C HIS A 43 -3.81 0.63 -0.82
N LEU A 44 -4.88 0.08 -1.39
CA LEU A 44 -5.37 0.49 -2.71
C LEU A 44 -5.85 1.95 -2.74
N ARG A 45 -6.53 2.42 -1.68
CA ARG A 45 -6.93 3.83 -1.55
C ARG A 45 -5.72 4.76 -1.53
N ASN A 46 -4.71 4.43 -0.73
CA ASN A 46 -3.47 5.22 -0.64
C ASN A 46 -2.71 5.24 -1.98
N VAL A 47 -2.67 4.10 -2.69
CA VAL A 47 -2.11 4.04 -4.04
C VAL A 47 -2.89 4.97 -4.96
N ARG A 48 -4.23 4.88 -4.99
CA ARG A 48 -5.08 5.75 -5.83
C ARG A 48 -4.85 7.23 -5.55
N GLU A 49 -4.81 7.64 -4.28
CA GLU A 49 -4.56 9.05 -3.92
C GLU A 49 -3.24 9.56 -4.47
N VAL A 50 -2.19 8.74 -4.36
CA VAL A 50 -0.89 9.10 -4.90
C VAL A 50 -0.89 9.15 -6.42
N LEU A 51 -1.62 8.26 -7.09
CA LEU A 51 -1.78 8.31 -8.55
C LEU A 51 -2.51 9.56 -9.03
N VAL A 52 -3.53 10.02 -8.29
CA VAL A 52 -4.30 11.22 -8.63
C VAL A 52 -3.49 12.50 -8.41
N LYS A 53 -2.52 12.48 -7.48
CA LYS A 53 -1.63 13.63 -7.19
C LYS A 53 -0.42 13.75 -8.12
N ILE A 54 -0.23 12.82 -9.06
CA ILE A 54 0.87 12.79 -10.06
C ILE A 54 0.33 13.24 -11.41
#